data_AF-A0A0D1M6H2-F1
#
_entry.id   AF-A0A0D1M6H2-F1
#
_cell.length_a   1.000
_cell.length_b   1.000
_cell.length_c   1.000
_cell.angle_alpha   90.00
_cell.angle_beta   90.00
_cell.angle_gamma   90.00
#
_symmetry.space_group_name_H-M   'P 1'
#
loop_
_entity.id
_entity.type
_entity.pdbx_description
1 polymer ?
#
loop_
_entity_poly.entity_id
_entity_poly.type
_entity_poly.pdbx_seq_one_letter_code
_entity_poly.pdbx_strand_id
1 'polypeptide(L)'
;MATAISSVTHAQPNYAGNITITSDTASGQNFDFNDGADQSFDVTFVHNAKLVSTDTTYTGSVSFKGTNLAVNTQTAVVTKTASVDAITGEIIDAANADNFANYVAPAYALKSGTAQVDATAGTVTFAYVAATYVKGYFADVNGVQLASLSGNNTST
;
A
#
# COMPACT_ATOMS: atom_id res chain seq x y z
N MET A 1 13.50 45.93 33.55
CA MET A 1 12.52 44.83 33.49
C MET A 1 12.66 44.19 32.13
N ALA A 2 13.12 42.94 32.07
CA ALA A 2 13.27 42.24 30.81
C ALA A 2 11.93 41.57 30.47
N THR A 3 11.28 42.04 29.41
CA THR A 3 10.10 41.38 28.85
C THR A 3 10.59 40.20 28.02
N ALA A 4 10.41 38.99 28.53
CA ALA A 4 10.59 37.79 27.71
C ALA A 4 9.39 37.68 26.76
N ILE A 5 9.63 37.91 25.46
CA ILE A 5 8.65 37.63 24.40
C ILE A 5 8.83 36.17 24.02
N SER A 6 7.88 35.31 24.40
CA SER A 6 7.82 33.93 23.90
C SER A 6 6.95 33.90 22.65
N SER A 7 7.58 33.68 21.50
CA SER A 7 6.87 33.24 20.30
C SER A 7 7.52 31.94 19.82
N VAL A 8 6.96 30.80 20.21
CA VAL A 8 7.18 29.53 19.49
C VAL A 8 6.49 29.68 18.15
N THR A 9 7.21 30.23 17.20
CA THR A 9 6.75 30.29 15.82
C THR A 9 7.05 28.92 15.25
N HIS A 10 6.03 28.09 15.05
CA HIS A 10 6.14 26.85 14.28
C HIS A 10 6.39 27.21 12.81
N ALA A 11 7.55 27.79 12.51
CA ALA A 11 7.98 28.08 11.16
C ALA A 11 8.23 26.73 10.49
N GLN A 12 7.31 26.32 9.61
CA GLN A 12 7.40 25.15 8.73
C GLN A 12 8.26 25.53 7.52
N PRO A 13 9.56 25.19 7.44
CA PRO A 13 10.33 25.72 6.33
C PRO A 13 10.13 24.89 5.07
N ASN A 14 9.92 23.56 5.12
CA ASN A 14 9.92 22.75 3.88
C ASN A 14 9.12 21.42 3.88
N TYR A 15 8.35 21.09 4.91
CA TYR A 15 7.66 19.77 5.01
C TYR A 15 6.14 19.85 5.28
N ALA A 16 5.50 20.96 4.92
CA ALA A 16 4.08 21.17 5.18
C ALA A 16 3.24 20.02 4.58
N GLY A 17 2.58 19.26 5.46
CA GLY A 17 1.76 18.10 5.10
C GLY A 17 2.48 16.74 5.07
N ASN A 18 3.81 16.71 5.17
CA ASN A 18 4.60 15.46 5.18
C ASN A 18 5.04 15.02 6.59
N ILE A 19 4.89 15.88 7.61
CA ILE A 19 5.24 15.60 9.00
C ILE A 19 4.07 16.03 9.90
N THR A 20 3.70 15.18 10.86
CA THR A 20 2.83 15.51 11.98
C THR A 20 3.69 15.94 13.16
N ILE A 21 3.35 17.09 13.77
CA ILE A 21 4.06 17.64 14.92
C ILE A 21 3.11 17.68 16.10
N THR A 22 3.54 17.12 17.23
CA THR A 22 2.86 17.28 18.51
C THR A 22 3.82 17.93 19.50
N SER A 23 3.32 18.87 20.28
CA SER A 23 4.04 19.44 21.41
C SER A 23 3.28 19.17 22.69
N ASP A 24 4.02 18.95 23.78
CA ASP A 24 3.45 18.80 25.12
C ASP A 24 2.97 20.14 25.72
N THR A 25 3.35 21.25 25.11
CA THR A 25 2.94 22.60 25.52
C THR A 25 1.58 23.01 24.99
N ALA A 26 0.72 23.48 25.88
CA ALA A 26 -0.40 24.32 25.49
C ALA A 26 0.11 25.64 24.89
N SER A 27 -0.52 26.10 23.80
CA SER A 27 -0.23 27.42 23.24
C SER A 27 -0.44 28.51 24.30
N GLY A 28 0.58 29.36 24.53
CA GLY A 28 0.51 30.47 25.48
C GLY A 28 0.99 30.18 26.91
N GLN A 29 1.76 29.11 27.14
CA GLN A 29 2.41 28.88 28.43
C GLN A 29 3.40 30.02 28.78
N ASN A 30 3.33 30.52 30.01
CA ASN A 30 4.25 31.51 30.55
C ASN A 30 5.43 30.82 31.27
N PHE A 31 6.61 31.43 31.20
CA PHE A 31 7.73 31.05 32.06
C PHE A 31 7.36 31.29 33.53
N ASP A 32 7.74 30.36 34.41
CA ASP A 32 7.61 30.53 35.86
C ASP A 32 8.79 31.33 36.43
N PHE A 33 8.71 31.66 37.72
CA PHE A 33 9.76 32.40 38.44
C PHE A 33 10.64 31.47 39.29
N ASN A 34 10.76 30.19 38.90
CA ASN A 34 11.52 29.23 39.68
C ASN A 34 12.99 29.20 39.23
N ASP A 35 13.82 30.04 39.86
CA ASP A 35 15.26 30.11 39.59
C ASP A 35 16.03 28.80 39.90
N GLY A 36 15.39 27.81 40.53
CA GLY A 36 15.97 26.51 40.86
C GLY A 36 15.64 25.39 39.86
N ALA A 37 14.85 25.64 38.82
CA ALA A 37 14.47 24.63 37.82
C ALA A 37 14.30 25.22 36.42
N ASP A 38 14.93 24.59 35.44
CA ASP A 38 14.72 24.92 34.03
C ASP A 38 13.36 24.38 33.53
N GLN A 39 12.72 25.14 32.64
CA GLN A 39 11.55 24.66 31.92
C GLN A 39 11.98 24.02 30.59
N SER A 40 11.57 22.77 30.37
CA SER A 40 11.81 22.02 29.13
C SER A 40 10.47 21.60 28.52
N PHE A 41 10.45 21.50 27.19
CA PHE A 41 9.27 21.14 26.40
C PHE A 41 9.65 20.15 25.33
N ASP A 42 8.87 19.08 25.19
CA ASP A 42 9.08 18.07 24.17
C ASP A 42 8.26 18.38 22.91
N VAL A 43 8.95 18.39 21.77
CA VAL A 43 8.33 18.48 20.44
C VAL A 43 8.64 17.19 19.69
N THR A 44 7.59 16.46 19.34
CA THR A 44 7.70 15.21 18.59
C THR A 44 7.36 15.43 17.13
N PHE A 45 8.19 14.88 16.24
CA PHE A 45 7.99 14.89 14.79
C PHE A 45 7.76 13.46 14.32
N VAL A 46 6.69 13.24 13.56
CA VAL A 46 6.33 11.93 12.99
C VAL A 46 6.13 12.09 11.49
N HIS A 47 6.75 11.23 10.67
CA HIS A 47 6.54 11.25 9.22
C HIS A 47 5.10 10.87 8.89
N ASN A 48 4.52 11.51 7.89
CA ASN A 48 3.22 11.13 7.37
C ASN A 48 3.38 10.04 6.31
N ALA A 49 2.47 9.07 6.32
CA ALA A 49 2.27 8.16 5.21
C ALA A 49 1.48 8.86 4.09
N LYS A 50 1.81 8.53 2.84
CA LYS A 50 1.10 8.94 1.63
C LYS A 50 0.68 7.70 0.86
N LEU A 51 -0.53 7.69 0.30
CA LEU A 51 -0.99 6.60 -0.54
C LEU A 51 -0.43 6.71 -1.97
N VAL A 52 0.09 5.60 -2.48
CA VAL A 52 0.52 5.43 -3.87
C VAL A 52 -0.12 4.16 -4.44
N SER A 53 -0.57 4.25 -5.68
CA SER A 53 -1.17 3.13 -6.41
C SER A 53 -0.25 2.66 -7.54
N THR A 54 -0.17 1.34 -7.74
CA THR A 54 0.61 0.72 -8.81
C THR A 54 -0.20 -0.39 -9.45
N ASP A 55 -0.21 -0.43 -10.77
CA ASP A 55 -0.90 -1.47 -11.54
C ASP A 55 0.04 -2.62 -11.90
N THR A 56 -0.46 -3.84 -11.83
CA THR A 56 0.22 -5.04 -12.29
C THR A 56 -0.69 -5.85 -13.19
N THR A 57 -0.17 -6.26 -14.34
CA THR A 57 -0.88 -7.12 -15.29
C THR A 57 -0.57 -8.58 -15.03
N TYR A 58 -1.61 -9.38 -14.88
CA TYR A 58 -1.54 -10.84 -14.76
C TYR A 58 -2.13 -11.46 -16.03
N THR A 59 -1.45 -12.48 -16.56
CA THR A 59 -1.88 -13.23 -17.74
C THR A 59 -1.86 -14.71 -17.44
N GLY A 60 -2.99 -15.38 -17.64
CA GLY A 60 -3.10 -16.84 -17.56
C GLY A 60 -3.48 -17.41 -18.92
N SER A 61 -2.83 -18.49 -19.33
CA SER A 61 -3.10 -19.15 -20.62
C SER A 61 -3.30 -20.65 -20.44
N VAL A 62 -4.33 -21.19 -21.09
CA VAL A 62 -4.65 -22.62 -21.15
C VAL A 62 -4.56 -23.09 -22.59
N SER A 63 -3.73 -24.09 -22.84
CA SER A 63 -3.57 -24.72 -24.15
C SER A 63 -3.90 -26.21 -24.07
N PHE A 64 -4.68 -26.71 -25.03
CA PHE A 64 -5.07 -28.13 -25.13
C PHE A 64 -4.22 -28.82 -26.19
N LYS A 65 -3.31 -29.70 -25.76
CA LYS A 65 -2.41 -30.45 -26.66
C LYS A 65 -3.17 -31.53 -27.44
N GLY A 66 -2.63 -31.92 -28.60
CA GLY A 66 -3.27 -32.90 -29.50
C GLY A 66 -4.44 -32.35 -30.32
N THR A 67 -4.68 -31.04 -30.26
CA THR A 67 -5.74 -30.34 -31.01
C THR A 67 -5.16 -29.08 -31.67
N ASN A 68 -5.92 -28.49 -32.61
CA ASN A 68 -5.63 -27.16 -33.17
C ASN A 68 -6.50 -26.07 -32.54
N LEU A 69 -6.93 -26.26 -31.29
CA LEU A 69 -7.73 -25.28 -30.58
C LEU A 69 -6.90 -24.03 -30.27
N ALA A 70 -7.54 -22.87 -30.35
CA ALA A 70 -6.95 -21.61 -29.93
C ALA A 70 -6.63 -21.66 -28.43
N VAL A 71 -5.50 -21.05 -28.04
CA VAL A 71 -5.13 -20.89 -26.64
C VAL A 71 -6.13 -19.95 -25.96
N ASN A 72 -6.76 -20.40 -24.88
CA ASN A 72 -7.57 -19.53 -24.06
C ASN A 72 -6.65 -18.66 -23.21
N THR A 73 -6.73 -17.34 -23.38
CA THR A 73 -5.92 -16.39 -22.62
C THR A 73 -6.83 -15.45 -21.84
N GLN A 74 -6.56 -15.33 -20.55
CA GLN A 74 -7.26 -14.43 -19.65
C GLN A 74 -6.25 -13.41 -19.10
N THR A 75 -6.65 -12.15 -19.07
CA THR A 75 -5.85 -11.04 -18.55
C THR A 75 -6.60 -10.30 -17.46
N ALA A 76 -5.86 -9.85 -16.45
CA ALA A 76 -6.39 -8.99 -15.40
C ALA A 76 -5.35 -7.94 -15.03
N VAL A 77 -5.80 -6.71 -14.82
CA VAL A 77 -4.98 -5.64 -14.27
C VAL A 77 -5.44 -5.41 -12.84
N VAL A 78 -4.51 -5.50 -11.90
CA VAL A 78 -4.76 -5.29 -10.47
C VAL A 78 -4.01 -4.06 -10.00
N THR A 79 -4.72 -3.17 -9.33
CA THR A 79 -4.14 -2.00 -8.67
C THR A 79 -3.84 -2.35 -7.22
N LYS A 80 -2.59 -2.19 -6.81
CA LYS A 80 -2.15 -2.20 -5.41
C LYS A 80 -2.06 -0.75 -4.94
N THR A 81 -2.74 -0.41 -3.86
CA THR A 81 -2.59 0.86 -3.15
C THR A 81 -1.86 0.62 -1.85
N ALA A 82 -0.75 1.32 -1.60
CA ALA A 82 0.06 1.16 -0.39
C ALA A 82 0.51 2.51 0.16
N SER A 83 0.76 2.55 1.47
CA SER A 83 1.39 3.68 2.15
C SER A 83 2.91 3.71 1.89
N VAL A 84 3.39 4.89 1.49
CA VAL A 84 4.82 5.23 1.43
C VAL A 84 5.12 6.37 2.40
N ASP A 85 6.35 6.47 2.88
CA ASP A 85 6.81 7.62 3.65
C ASP A 85 6.78 8.88 2.77
N ALA A 86 6.09 9.93 3.21
CA ALA A 86 5.98 11.18 2.46
C ALA A 86 7.31 11.95 2.31
N ILE A 87 8.33 11.62 3.10
CA ILE A 87 9.67 12.21 3.06
C ILE A 87 10.61 11.43 2.15
N THR A 88 10.69 10.10 2.32
CA THR A 88 11.65 9.26 1.57
C THR A 88 11.05 8.67 0.29
N GLY A 89 9.72 8.51 0.23
CA GLY A 89 9.02 7.82 -0.84
C GLY A 89 9.08 6.29 -0.76
N GLU A 90 9.68 5.73 0.29
CA GLU A 90 9.81 4.28 0.48
C GLU A 90 8.50 3.67 0.98
N ILE A 91 8.23 2.42 0.60
CA ILE A 91 7.05 1.67 1.07
C ILE A 91 7.18 1.42 2.58
N ILE A 92 6.11 1.72 3.32
CA ILE A 92 6.06 1.48 4.76
C ILE A 92 5.63 0.02 5.01
N ASP A 93 6.49 -0.74 5.68
CA ASP A 93 6.16 -2.08 6.19
C ASP A 93 5.10 -1.96 7.30
N ALA A 94 4.15 -2.88 7.31
CA ALA A 94 3.12 -2.98 8.34
C ALA A 94 3.72 -3.14 9.75
N ALA A 95 4.89 -3.78 9.89
CA ALA A 95 5.59 -3.90 11.17
C ALA A 95 6.08 -2.54 11.72
N ASN A 96 6.21 -1.54 10.86
CA ASN A 96 6.68 -0.20 11.21
C ASN A 96 5.55 0.85 11.19
N ALA A 97 4.29 0.43 11.04
CA ALA A 97 3.14 1.32 10.87
C ALA A 97 3.03 2.39 11.98
N ASP A 98 3.32 2.01 13.23
CA ASP A 98 3.20 2.89 14.40
C ASP A 98 4.19 4.08 14.38
N ASN A 99 5.23 4.02 13.55
CA ASN A 99 6.20 5.11 13.38
C ASN A 99 5.74 6.18 12.38
N PHE A 100 4.57 6.00 11.76
CA PHE A 100 4.05 6.90 10.73
C PHE A 100 2.62 7.34 11.05
N ALA A 101 2.35 8.63 10.87
CA ALA A 101 0.99 9.15 10.95
C ALA A 101 0.23 8.85 9.65
N ASN A 102 -1.08 8.59 9.74
CA ASN A 102 -1.97 8.30 8.60
C ASN A 102 -1.64 7.04 7.79
N TYR A 103 -0.92 6.07 8.38
CA TYR A 103 -0.66 4.80 7.72
C TYR A 103 -1.96 4.06 7.39
N VAL A 104 -2.01 3.45 6.19
CA VAL A 104 -3.08 2.57 5.76
C VAL A 104 -2.45 1.30 5.18
N ALA A 105 -2.94 0.15 5.64
CA ALA A 105 -2.48 -1.14 5.14
C ALA A 105 -2.70 -1.28 3.63
N PRO A 106 -1.83 -2.01 2.91
CA PRO A 106 -2.01 -2.22 1.48
C PRO A 106 -3.36 -2.85 1.11
N ALA A 107 -3.96 -2.39 0.02
CA ALA A 107 -5.20 -2.91 -0.52
C ALA A 107 -5.08 -3.18 -2.02
N TYR A 108 -5.81 -4.17 -2.50
CA TYR A 108 -5.78 -4.62 -3.89
C TYR A 108 -7.18 -4.54 -4.51
N ALA A 109 -7.24 -4.07 -5.75
CA ALA A 109 -8.51 -3.97 -6.48
C ALA A 109 -8.32 -4.38 -7.94
N LEU A 110 -9.34 -5.03 -8.51
CA LEU A 110 -9.39 -5.30 -9.93
C LEU A 110 -9.63 -3.97 -10.68
N LYS A 111 -8.70 -3.61 -11.55
CA LYS A 111 -8.83 -2.46 -12.45
C LYS A 111 -9.51 -2.84 -13.76
N SER A 112 -9.14 -3.99 -14.33
CA SER A 112 -9.76 -4.52 -15.55
C SER A 112 -9.60 -6.03 -15.67
N GLY A 113 -10.43 -6.65 -16.52
CA GLY A 113 -10.52 -8.10 -16.69
C GLY A 113 -11.69 -8.69 -15.92
N THR A 114 -11.70 -10.02 -15.76
CA THR A 114 -12.78 -10.78 -15.12
C THR A 114 -12.29 -11.66 -13.96
N ALA A 115 -11.00 -11.57 -13.61
CA ALA A 115 -10.44 -12.31 -12.49
C ALA A 115 -11.02 -11.82 -11.15
N GLN A 116 -11.13 -12.72 -10.19
CA GLN A 116 -11.38 -12.36 -8.80
C GLN A 116 -10.07 -11.95 -8.12
N VAL A 117 -10.12 -10.93 -7.27
CA VAL A 117 -8.95 -10.42 -6.54
C VAL A 117 -9.27 -10.38 -5.06
N ASP A 118 -8.42 -11.01 -4.25
CA ASP A 118 -8.46 -10.85 -2.79
C ASP A 118 -7.95 -9.45 -2.43
N ALA A 119 -8.81 -8.65 -1.79
CA ALA A 119 -8.52 -7.24 -1.52
C ALA A 119 -7.37 -7.02 -0.50
N THR A 120 -6.99 -8.05 0.26
CA THR A 120 -5.97 -7.97 1.31
C THR A 120 -4.69 -8.69 0.90
N ALA A 121 -4.80 -9.91 0.37
CA ALA A 121 -3.65 -10.72 -0.04
C ALA A 121 -3.16 -10.40 -1.46
N GLY A 122 -3.99 -9.76 -2.30
CA GLY A 122 -3.68 -9.51 -3.70
C GLY A 122 -3.66 -10.77 -4.56
N THR A 123 -4.27 -11.85 -4.08
CA THR A 123 -4.38 -13.12 -4.80
C THR A 123 -5.35 -12.99 -5.97
N VAL A 124 -4.89 -13.28 -7.18
CA VAL A 124 -5.66 -13.20 -8.43
C VAL A 124 -6.10 -14.59 -8.86
N THR A 125 -7.40 -14.78 -9.06
CA THR A 125 -7.98 -16.06 -9.49
C THR A 125 -8.76 -15.88 -10.79
N PHE A 126 -8.29 -16.52 -11.86
CA PHE A 126 -8.97 -16.51 -13.16
C PHE A 126 -10.13 -17.52 -13.20
N ALA A 127 -11.03 -17.36 -14.17
CA ALA A 127 -12.14 -18.28 -14.33
C ALA A 127 -11.66 -19.65 -14.83
N TYR A 128 -12.40 -20.68 -14.45
CA TYR A 128 -12.22 -22.03 -14.97
C TYR A 128 -12.38 -22.08 -16.49
N VAL A 129 -11.44 -22.73 -17.18
CA VAL A 129 -11.49 -22.93 -18.63
C VAL A 129 -11.94 -24.35 -18.92
N ALA A 130 -13.19 -24.52 -19.37
CA ALA A 130 -13.70 -25.83 -19.76
C ALA A 130 -12.97 -26.37 -21.00
N ALA A 131 -12.74 -27.69 -21.02
CA ALA A 131 -12.21 -28.35 -22.20
C ALA A 131 -13.26 -28.34 -23.32
N THR A 132 -12.88 -27.86 -24.50
CA THR A 132 -13.75 -27.89 -25.68
C THR A 132 -13.81 -29.31 -26.23
N TYR A 133 -15.02 -29.81 -26.50
CA TYR A 133 -15.18 -31.10 -27.17
C TYR A 133 -14.59 -31.06 -28.59
N VAL A 134 -13.72 -32.03 -28.88
CA VAL A 134 -13.17 -32.25 -30.22
C VAL A 134 -13.53 -33.66 -30.65
N LYS A 135 -14.28 -33.79 -31.75
CA LYS A 135 -14.73 -35.10 -32.25
C LYS A 135 -13.54 -36.04 -32.45
N GLY A 136 -13.62 -37.24 -31.86
CA GLY A 136 -12.56 -38.25 -31.94
C GLY A 136 -11.45 -38.10 -30.89
N TYR A 137 -11.54 -37.12 -30.00
CA TYR A 137 -10.64 -36.92 -28.87
C TYR A 137 -11.42 -36.87 -27.56
N PHE A 138 -10.82 -37.42 -26.51
CA PHE A 138 -11.28 -37.24 -25.13
C PHE A 138 -10.24 -36.40 -24.40
N ALA A 139 -10.68 -35.35 -23.72
CA ALA A 139 -9.78 -34.55 -22.89
C ALA A 139 -9.42 -35.35 -21.63
N ASP A 140 -8.14 -35.30 -21.24
CA ASP A 140 -7.64 -35.94 -20.02
C ASP A 140 -8.29 -35.32 -18.76
N VAL A 141 -8.59 -34.02 -18.83
CA VAL A 141 -9.36 -33.28 -17.82
C VAL A 141 -10.50 -32.53 -18.49
N ASN A 142 -11.61 -32.35 -17.77
CA ASN A 142 -12.79 -31.62 -18.26
C ASN A 142 -12.56 -30.09 -18.38
N GLY A 143 -11.34 -29.63 -18.11
CA GLY A 143 -10.94 -28.23 -18.12
C GLY A 143 -9.86 -27.95 -17.09
N VAL A 144 -9.45 -26.69 -16.99
CA VAL A 144 -8.32 -26.26 -16.17
C VAL A 144 -8.73 -25.05 -15.35
N GLN A 145 -8.56 -25.15 -14.05
CA GLN A 145 -8.51 -23.99 -13.16
C GLN A 145 -7.07 -23.45 -13.19
N LEU A 146 -6.89 -22.22 -13.63
CA LEU A 146 -5.59 -21.56 -13.51
C LEU A 146 -5.26 -21.37 -12.02
N ALA A 147 -4.02 -21.67 -11.65
CA ALA A 147 -3.53 -21.44 -10.30
C ALA A 147 -3.69 -19.96 -9.94
N SER A 148 -4.02 -19.70 -8.69
CA SER A 148 -4.09 -18.32 -8.19
C SER A 148 -2.69 -17.71 -8.19
N LEU A 149 -2.57 -16.50 -8.71
CA LEU A 149 -1.32 -15.75 -8.74
C LEU A 149 -1.30 -14.84 -7.51
N SER A 150 -0.36 -15.05 -6.59
CA SER A 150 -0.17 -14.13 -5.46
C SER A 150 0.69 -12.95 -5.90
N GLY A 151 0.25 -11.73 -5.60
CA GLY A 151 0.99 -10.50 -5.91
C GLY A 151 2.29 -10.27 -5.12
N ASN A 152 2.84 -11.28 -4.46
CA ASN A 152 4.08 -11.18 -3.71
C ASN A 152 5.28 -11.52 -4.61
N ASN A 153 5.52 -10.69 -5.63
CA ASN A 153 6.80 -10.71 -6.32
C ASN A 153 7.77 -9.83 -5.52
N THR A 154 8.23 -10.32 -4.37
CA THR A 154 9.47 -9.86 -3.77
C THR A 154 10.59 -10.37 -4.67
N SER A 155 10.89 -9.63 -5.73
CA SER A 155 12.17 -9.80 -6.42
C SER A 155 13.23 -9.29 -5.45
N THR A 156 13.95 -10.23 -4.85
CA THR A 156 15.28 -10.03 -4.25
C THR A 156 16.21 -9.34 -5.24
#